data_AF-A0A7J4R5A8-F1
#
_entry.id   AF-A0A7J4R5A8-F1
#
_cell.length_a   1.000
_cell.length_b   1.000
_cell.length_c   1.000
_cell.angle_alpha   90.00
_cell.angle_beta   90.00
_cell.angle_gamma   90.00
#
_symmetry.space_group_name_H-M   'P 1'
#
loop_
_entity.id
_entity.type
_entity.pdbx_description
1 polymer ?
#
loop_
_entity_poly.entity_id
_entity_poly.type
_entity_poly.pdbx_seq_one_letter_code
_entity_poly.pdbx_strand_id
1 'polypeptide(L)'
;MEEYLLDCLEILSRSGDHEATRRKKLTNAPSWSLLQDPSWKALALIAASKEAIDTVESDVNMRKNRSRRVGRRGGRGKITTTSDKLASPDAAISSGYSCGYRLAVLIAQKNRLTKGEWKMSWDQEMDVIRQECRNGVHPVWERLARESPLLAELGLFPIVEPESSFGERDPWIFGSRIDYSDNESLRSWLNLAAPFKLSASQLKVIQKIEKDLRKNPRRKLWEDWMSPSLIGLEGDAVLLEGLLLASAQSDRARGVLESIEGECSEVARDLGILISLREGEDCDWSLTVERKEEDKLCSAIKIEGWLRVDLYPMEIAHELVMEGVSIIEESGRSVPSRLAWIASEGLVESGDFSTALNYIEG
;
A
#
# COMPACT_ATOMS: atom_id res chain seq x y z
N MET A 1 -0.78 -13.10 2.45
CA MET A 1 -2.00 -13.41 3.25
C MET A 1 -1.66 -14.15 4.53
N GLU A 2 -0.80 -15.19 4.47
CA GLU A 2 -0.37 -15.96 5.65
C GLU A 2 0.38 -15.13 6.69
N GLU A 3 1.28 -14.25 6.28
CA GLU A 3 1.95 -13.30 7.19
C GLU A 3 0.96 -12.38 7.92
N TYR A 4 0.00 -11.79 7.20
CA TYR A 4 -1.03 -10.96 7.83
C TYR A 4 -1.90 -11.74 8.82
N LEU A 5 -2.16 -13.02 8.55
CA LEU A 5 -2.84 -13.90 9.50
C LEU A 5 -1.95 -14.18 10.71
N LEU A 6 -0.65 -14.42 10.53
CA LEU A 6 0.31 -14.61 11.63
C LEU A 6 0.34 -13.39 12.55
N ASP A 7 0.49 -12.19 12.00
CA ASP A 7 0.44 -10.93 12.76
C ASP A 7 -0.86 -10.79 13.56
N CYS A 8 -1.99 -11.18 12.97
CA CYS A 8 -3.29 -11.19 13.67
C CYS A 8 -3.28 -12.16 14.88
N LEU A 9 -2.70 -13.35 14.72
CA LEU A 9 -2.65 -14.39 15.76
C LEU A 9 -1.63 -14.10 16.87
N GLU A 10 -0.57 -13.34 16.59
CA GLU A 10 0.37 -12.87 17.61
C GLU A 10 -0.29 -11.92 18.61
N ILE A 11 -1.27 -11.13 18.17
CA ILE A 11 -2.04 -10.27 19.08
C ILE A 11 -2.86 -11.12 20.06
N LEU A 12 -3.31 -12.31 19.64
CA LEU A 12 -4.12 -13.19 20.48
C LEU A 12 -3.34 -13.76 21.69
N SER A 13 -2.03 -14.04 21.57
CA SER A 13 -1.24 -14.52 22.73
C SER A 13 -1.21 -13.49 23.85
N ARG A 14 -1.25 -12.21 23.51
CA ARG A 14 -1.24 -11.07 24.46
C ARG A 14 -2.65 -10.71 24.96
N SER A 15 -3.68 -11.41 24.52
CA SER A 15 -5.09 -10.98 24.67
C SER A 15 -5.86 -11.65 25.81
N GLY A 16 -5.23 -12.52 26.61
CA GLY A 16 -5.91 -13.31 27.62
C GLY A 16 -6.91 -14.32 27.02
N ASP A 17 -7.78 -14.90 27.85
CA ASP A 17 -8.66 -16.01 27.44
C ASP A 17 -10.10 -15.64 27.09
N HIS A 18 -10.54 -14.42 27.40
CA HIS A 18 -11.92 -14.02 27.14
C HIS A 18 -12.20 -13.82 25.64
N GLU A 19 -13.12 -14.63 25.08
CA GLU A 19 -13.49 -14.64 23.66
C GLU A 19 -13.85 -13.26 23.11
N ALA A 20 -14.71 -12.50 23.80
CA ALA A 20 -15.15 -11.18 23.34
C ALA A 20 -13.99 -10.17 23.26
N THR A 21 -13.07 -10.22 24.23
CA THR A 21 -11.88 -9.37 24.28
C THR A 21 -10.90 -9.75 23.18
N ARG A 22 -10.65 -11.06 22.98
CA ARG A 22 -9.82 -11.60 21.91
C ARG A 22 -10.33 -11.18 20.53
N ARG A 23 -11.64 -11.36 20.29
CA ARG A 23 -12.29 -10.92 19.03
C ARG A 23 -12.17 -9.42 18.81
N LYS A 24 -12.42 -8.60 19.84
CA LYS A 24 -12.31 -7.13 19.74
C LYS A 24 -10.88 -6.70 19.42
N LYS A 25 -9.88 -7.28 20.09
CA LYS A 25 -8.46 -6.99 19.84
C LYS A 25 -8.04 -7.41 18.43
N LEU A 26 -8.48 -8.59 17.99
CA LEU A 26 -8.24 -9.09 16.63
C LEU A 26 -8.85 -8.17 15.56
N THR A 27 -10.12 -7.77 15.69
CA THR A 27 -10.78 -6.91 14.69
C THR A 27 -10.22 -5.49 14.62
N ASN A 28 -9.59 -5.03 15.71
CA ASN A 28 -8.94 -3.73 15.77
C ASN A 28 -7.49 -3.76 15.24
N ALA A 29 -6.93 -4.95 15.00
CA ALA A 29 -5.58 -5.09 14.49
C ALA A 29 -5.41 -4.44 13.11
N PRO A 30 -4.27 -3.82 12.80
CA PRO A 30 -4.00 -3.30 11.46
C PRO A 30 -4.04 -4.38 10.37
N SER A 31 -3.46 -5.56 10.67
CA SER A 31 -3.43 -6.73 9.79
C SER A 31 -4.82 -7.28 9.45
N TRP A 32 -5.82 -7.08 10.31
CA TRP A 32 -7.21 -7.49 10.05
C TRP A 32 -7.80 -6.85 8.78
N SER A 33 -7.49 -5.58 8.53
CA SER A 33 -7.96 -4.90 7.30
C SER A 33 -7.24 -5.40 6.04
N LEU A 34 -6.02 -5.94 6.18
CA LEU A 34 -5.22 -6.47 5.07
C LEU A 34 -5.67 -7.86 4.63
N LEU A 35 -6.41 -8.59 5.48
CA LEU A 35 -7.07 -9.84 5.09
C LEU A 35 -8.25 -9.54 4.15
N GLN A 36 -7.97 -9.42 2.85
CA GLN A 36 -8.96 -9.03 1.84
C GLN A 36 -10.09 -10.07 1.72
N ASP A 37 -9.73 -11.35 1.65
CA ASP A 37 -10.67 -12.47 1.56
C ASP A 37 -11.35 -12.75 2.93
N PRO A 38 -12.69 -12.73 3.00
CA PRO A 38 -13.45 -13.03 4.22
C PRO A 38 -13.14 -14.38 4.87
N SER A 39 -12.71 -15.38 4.11
CA SER A 39 -12.42 -16.71 4.62
C SER A 39 -11.23 -16.71 5.59
N TRP A 40 -10.22 -15.88 5.31
CA TRP A 40 -9.07 -15.69 6.20
C TRP A 40 -9.46 -15.00 7.50
N LYS A 41 -10.37 -14.03 7.42
CA LYS A 41 -10.99 -13.40 8.60
C LYS A 41 -11.79 -14.41 9.43
N ALA A 42 -12.48 -15.35 8.78
CA ALA A 42 -13.18 -16.43 9.46
C ALA A 42 -12.22 -17.37 10.20
N LEU A 43 -11.11 -17.78 9.58
CA LEU A 43 -10.08 -18.60 10.24
C LEU A 43 -9.46 -17.89 11.47
N ALA A 44 -9.16 -16.60 11.35
CA ALA A 44 -8.69 -15.81 12.49
C ALA A 44 -9.73 -15.74 13.63
N LEU A 45 -11.01 -15.68 13.30
CA LEU A 45 -12.09 -15.69 14.30
C LEU A 45 -12.26 -17.05 14.98
N ILE A 46 -12.07 -18.16 14.26
CA ILE A 46 -12.05 -19.53 14.80
C ILE A 46 -10.94 -19.65 15.87
N ALA A 47 -9.77 -19.05 15.60
CA ALA A 47 -8.69 -18.95 16.57
C ALA A 47 -9.07 -18.10 17.79
N ALA A 48 -9.73 -16.97 17.57
CA ALA A 48 -10.18 -16.11 18.66
C ALA A 48 -11.22 -16.77 19.57
N SER A 49 -12.10 -17.61 19.03
CA SER A 49 -13.10 -18.40 19.78
C SER A 49 -12.56 -19.68 20.42
N LYS A 50 -11.33 -20.10 20.11
CA LYS A 50 -10.77 -21.40 20.52
C LYS A 50 -11.73 -22.55 20.19
N GLU A 51 -12.31 -22.52 18.98
CA GLU A 51 -13.26 -23.54 18.54
C GLU A 51 -12.64 -24.94 18.65
N ALA A 52 -13.42 -25.87 19.18
CA ALA A 52 -13.03 -27.27 19.34
C ALA A 52 -13.97 -28.16 18.55
N ILE A 53 -13.51 -29.37 18.23
CA ILE A 53 -14.36 -30.40 17.61
C ILE A 53 -15.54 -30.67 18.53
N ASP A 54 -16.75 -30.60 17.99
CA ASP A 54 -17.96 -31.04 18.69
C ASP A 54 -17.87 -32.57 18.91
N THR A 55 -17.41 -32.96 20.09
CA THR A 55 -17.47 -34.35 20.53
C THR A 55 -18.94 -34.73 20.71
N VAL A 56 -19.35 -35.79 20.01
CA VAL A 56 -20.67 -36.40 20.14
C VAL A 56 -20.91 -36.69 21.63
N GLU A 57 -22.04 -36.22 22.17
CA GLU A 57 -22.48 -36.27 23.60
C GLU A 57 -22.31 -35.01 24.47
N SER A 58 -22.10 -33.81 23.91
CA SER A 58 -22.57 -32.60 24.60
C SER A 58 -23.99 -32.28 24.17
N ASP A 59 -24.94 -32.64 25.04
CA ASP A 59 -26.36 -32.30 25.08
C ASP A 59 -26.84 -31.35 23.97
N VAL A 60 -27.70 -31.88 23.10
CA VAL A 60 -28.15 -31.30 21.81
C VAL A 60 -28.91 -29.95 21.95
N ASN A 61 -28.97 -29.39 23.16
CA ASN A 61 -29.71 -28.19 23.51
C ASN A 61 -28.87 -26.99 23.99
N MET A 62 -27.55 -27.09 24.15
CA MET A 62 -26.76 -25.98 24.76
C MET A 62 -25.82 -25.21 23.81
N ARG A 63 -25.80 -25.47 22.50
CA ARG A 63 -24.89 -24.77 21.56
C ARG A 63 -25.48 -24.33 20.23
N LYS A 64 -26.78 -24.05 20.18
CA LYS A 64 -27.24 -23.06 19.20
C LYS A 64 -26.87 -21.69 19.75
N ASN A 65 -25.69 -21.19 19.38
CA ASN A 65 -25.38 -19.77 19.42
C ASN A 65 -26.34 -19.07 18.42
N ARG A 66 -27.63 -19.01 18.79
CA ARG A 66 -28.64 -18.24 18.08
C ARG A 66 -28.14 -16.80 18.18
N SER A 67 -27.65 -16.30 17.06
CA SER A 67 -27.54 -14.87 16.76
C SER A 67 -28.61 -14.13 17.55
N ARG A 68 -28.18 -13.37 18.58
CA ARG A 68 -29.11 -12.63 19.42
C ARG A 68 -29.87 -11.70 18.49
N ARG A 69 -31.18 -11.92 18.41
CA ARG A 69 -32.11 -11.09 17.66
C ARG A 69 -32.08 -9.71 18.32
N VAL A 70 -31.20 -8.82 17.85
CA VAL A 70 -31.18 -7.43 18.26
C VAL A 70 -32.44 -6.80 17.69
N GLY A 71 -33.44 -6.63 18.55
CA GLY A 71 -34.62 -5.87 18.20
C GLY A 71 -34.27 -4.40 18.10
N ARG A 72 -34.46 -3.81 16.91
CA ARG A 72 -35.26 -2.59 16.71
C ARG A 72 -35.36 -2.23 15.23
N ARG A 73 -36.60 -2.31 14.72
CA ARG A 73 -37.18 -1.73 13.49
C ARG A 73 -36.60 -2.19 12.15
N GLY A 74 -37.45 -2.90 11.39
CA GLY A 74 -37.33 -3.09 9.94
C GLY A 74 -36.52 -4.33 9.57
N GLY A 75 -37.21 -5.35 9.06
CA GLY A 75 -36.66 -6.68 8.79
C GLY A 75 -35.39 -6.70 7.94
N ARG A 76 -34.53 -7.68 8.23
CA ARG A 76 -33.50 -8.23 7.35
C ARG A 76 -33.09 -9.61 7.91
N GLY A 77 -32.79 -10.54 7.01
CA GLY A 77 -32.62 -11.97 7.27
C GLY A 77 -31.51 -12.35 8.26
N LYS A 78 -31.23 -13.66 8.38
CA LYS A 78 -30.12 -14.21 9.19
C LYS A 78 -28.86 -13.37 8.92
N ILE A 79 -28.37 -12.66 9.94
CA ILE A 79 -27.07 -11.99 9.87
C ILE A 79 -26.03 -13.10 9.80
N THR A 80 -25.42 -13.28 8.63
CA THR A 80 -24.22 -14.11 8.48
C THR A 80 -23.10 -13.40 9.23
N THR A 81 -22.63 -14.02 10.31
CA THR A 81 -21.50 -13.48 11.04
C THR A 81 -20.23 -13.66 10.21
N THR A 82 -19.21 -12.83 10.40
CA THR A 82 -17.95 -12.95 9.62
C THR A 82 -17.29 -14.32 9.78
N SER A 83 -17.53 -15.01 10.90
CA SER A 83 -17.16 -16.41 11.12
C SER A 83 -17.86 -17.39 10.20
N ASP A 84 -19.04 -17.06 9.66
CA ASP A 84 -19.83 -17.91 8.75
C ASP A 84 -19.40 -17.76 7.27
N LYS A 85 -18.47 -16.83 6.96
CA LYS A 85 -18.02 -16.53 5.59
C LYS A 85 -16.84 -17.38 5.13
N LEU A 86 -16.69 -18.58 5.68
CA LEU A 86 -15.65 -19.52 5.27
C LEU A 86 -15.93 -20.02 3.84
N ALA A 87 -14.90 -20.09 2.99
CA ALA A 87 -15.03 -20.63 1.63
C ALA A 87 -15.65 -22.04 1.63
N SER A 88 -16.44 -22.35 0.60
CA SER A 88 -16.98 -23.70 0.42
C SER A 88 -15.86 -24.71 0.16
N PRO A 89 -16.05 -26.01 0.46
CA PRO A 89 -15.03 -27.03 0.21
C PRO A 89 -14.51 -27.03 -1.23
N ASP A 90 -15.40 -26.98 -2.23
CA ASP A 90 -15.03 -26.93 -3.65
C ASP A 90 -14.23 -25.67 -4.00
N ALA A 91 -14.59 -24.51 -3.44
CA ALA A 91 -13.87 -23.25 -3.67
C ALA A 91 -12.49 -23.24 -2.98
N ALA A 92 -12.36 -23.90 -1.83
CA ALA A 92 -11.08 -24.04 -1.15
C ALA A 92 -10.15 -24.96 -1.93
N ILE A 93 -10.63 -26.13 -2.38
CA ILE A 93 -9.83 -27.10 -3.15
C ILE A 93 -9.31 -26.48 -4.44
N SER A 94 -10.16 -25.77 -5.17
CA SER A 94 -9.82 -25.10 -6.43
C SER A 94 -9.07 -23.76 -6.25
N SER A 95 -8.87 -23.30 -5.01
CA SER A 95 -8.15 -22.04 -4.77
C SER A 95 -6.65 -22.18 -5.04
N GLY A 96 -6.04 -21.14 -5.60
CA GLY A 96 -4.58 -21.02 -5.74
C GLY A 96 -3.85 -20.66 -4.44
N TYR A 97 -4.49 -20.84 -3.28
CA TYR A 97 -3.87 -20.56 -1.98
C TYR A 97 -3.07 -21.76 -1.47
N SER A 98 -2.28 -21.55 -0.42
CA SER A 98 -1.40 -22.57 0.17
C SER A 98 -2.14 -23.83 0.61
N CYS A 99 -1.43 -24.96 0.65
CA CYS A 99 -1.96 -26.22 1.16
C CYS A 99 -2.49 -26.09 2.61
N GLY A 100 -1.79 -25.33 3.46
CA GLY A 100 -2.22 -25.03 4.83
C GLY A 100 -3.57 -24.30 4.89
N TYR A 101 -3.81 -23.32 4.01
CA TYR A 101 -5.11 -22.64 3.92
C TYR A 101 -6.22 -23.61 3.48
N ARG A 102 -5.99 -24.36 2.40
CA ARG A 102 -6.98 -25.30 1.86
C ARG A 102 -7.36 -26.34 2.91
N LEU A 103 -6.38 -26.91 3.62
CA LEU A 103 -6.60 -27.87 4.68
C LEU A 103 -7.35 -27.26 5.88
N ALA A 104 -6.97 -26.06 6.34
CA ALA A 104 -7.64 -25.39 7.45
C ALA A 104 -9.12 -25.12 7.16
N VAL A 105 -9.46 -24.69 5.94
CA VAL A 105 -10.84 -24.47 5.52
C VAL A 105 -11.60 -25.80 5.48
N LEU A 106 -11.02 -26.86 4.92
CA LEU A 106 -11.67 -28.18 4.84
C LEU A 106 -11.95 -28.78 6.22
N ILE A 107 -11.00 -28.69 7.16
CA ILE A 107 -11.19 -29.16 8.54
C ILE A 107 -12.34 -28.39 9.22
N ALA A 108 -12.35 -27.06 9.09
CA ALA A 108 -13.39 -26.23 9.67
C ALA A 108 -14.78 -26.47 9.01
N GLN A 109 -14.84 -26.67 7.69
CA GLN A 109 -16.08 -27.03 7.00
C GLN A 109 -16.57 -28.42 7.38
N LYS A 110 -15.68 -29.40 7.51
CA LYS A 110 -16.04 -30.77 7.93
C LYS A 110 -16.65 -30.82 9.31
N ASN A 111 -16.22 -29.95 10.22
CA ASN A 111 -16.81 -29.84 11.55
C ASN A 111 -18.18 -29.13 11.54
N ARG A 112 -18.40 -28.18 10.62
CA ARG A 112 -19.65 -27.40 10.53
C ARG A 112 -20.75 -28.08 9.72
N LEU A 113 -20.39 -28.79 8.67
CA LEU A 113 -21.34 -29.50 7.82
C LEU A 113 -21.83 -30.76 8.53
N THR A 114 -23.12 -31.07 8.36
CA THR A 114 -23.67 -32.31 8.91
C THR A 114 -23.18 -33.51 8.10
N LYS A 115 -23.15 -34.71 8.72
CA LYS A 115 -22.61 -35.93 8.10
C LYS A 115 -23.22 -36.29 6.72
N GLY A 116 -24.42 -35.80 6.41
CA GLY A 116 -25.08 -36.03 5.11
C GLY A 116 -24.76 -34.99 4.03
N GLU A 117 -24.18 -33.84 4.38
CA GLU A 117 -23.80 -32.78 3.44
C GLU A 117 -22.34 -32.90 2.98
N TRP A 118 -21.55 -33.69 3.70
CA TRP A 118 -20.14 -33.94 3.39
C TRP A 118 -19.98 -35.01 2.29
N LYS A 119 -19.24 -34.68 1.23
CA LYS A 119 -18.96 -35.61 0.11
C LYS A 119 -17.69 -36.42 0.37
N MET A 120 -17.72 -37.72 0.07
CA MET A 120 -16.55 -38.61 0.16
C MET A 120 -15.38 -38.16 -0.73
N SER A 121 -15.66 -37.47 -1.85
CA SER A 121 -14.62 -36.90 -2.71
C SER A 121 -13.78 -35.84 -1.99
N TRP A 122 -14.38 -35.08 -1.06
CA TRP A 122 -13.63 -34.07 -0.29
C TRP A 122 -12.68 -34.69 0.72
N ASP A 123 -12.97 -35.89 1.24
CA ASP A 123 -12.02 -36.60 2.10
C ASP A 123 -10.77 -37.04 1.32
N GLN A 124 -10.95 -37.50 0.07
CA GLN A 124 -9.84 -37.87 -0.81
C GLN A 124 -8.95 -36.65 -1.13
N GLU A 125 -9.56 -35.52 -1.49
CA GLU A 125 -8.83 -34.26 -1.74
C GLU A 125 -8.12 -33.76 -0.48
N MET A 126 -8.74 -33.90 0.70
CA MET A 126 -8.10 -33.53 1.97
C MET A 126 -6.85 -34.37 2.24
N ASP A 127 -6.88 -35.67 1.92
CA ASP A 127 -5.70 -36.54 2.06
C ASP A 127 -4.58 -36.18 1.07
N VAL A 128 -4.92 -35.77 -0.15
CA VAL A 128 -3.95 -35.24 -1.11
C VAL A 128 -3.29 -33.97 -0.56
N ILE A 129 -4.08 -33.02 -0.07
CA ILE A 129 -3.58 -31.77 0.52
C ILE A 129 -2.72 -32.05 1.76
N ARG A 130 -3.07 -33.03 2.61
CA ARG A 130 -2.22 -33.45 3.74
C ARG A 130 -0.84 -33.90 3.29
N GLN A 131 -0.75 -34.63 2.18
CA GLN A 131 0.55 -35.04 1.64
C GLN A 131 1.35 -33.83 1.16
N GLU A 132 0.70 -32.86 0.52
CA GLU A 132 1.36 -31.59 0.14
C GLU A 132 1.86 -30.82 1.37
N CYS A 133 1.09 -30.76 2.46
CA CYS A 133 1.49 -30.11 3.71
C CYS A 133 2.74 -30.76 4.34
N ARG A 134 3.06 -32.03 4.05
CA ARG A 134 4.28 -32.67 4.55
C ARG A 134 5.56 -32.08 3.95
N ASN A 135 5.47 -31.41 2.81
CA ASN A 135 6.60 -30.70 2.21
C ASN A 135 6.96 -29.42 2.97
N GLY A 136 6.12 -28.98 3.92
CA GLY A 136 6.32 -27.78 4.70
C GLY A 136 5.13 -26.84 4.64
N VAL A 137 4.83 -26.18 5.75
CA VAL A 137 3.77 -25.17 5.86
C VAL A 137 4.29 -23.90 6.54
N HIS A 138 3.68 -22.77 6.21
CA HIS A 138 3.99 -21.48 6.82
C HIS A 138 3.79 -21.51 8.36
N PRO A 139 4.63 -20.82 9.17
CA PRO A 139 4.54 -20.81 10.64
C PRO A 139 3.17 -20.44 11.22
N VAL A 140 2.38 -19.67 10.46
CA VAL A 140 1.01 -19.29 10.80
C VAL A 140 0.12 -20.47 11.14
N TRP A 141 0.31 -21.61 10.48
CA TRP A 141 -0.55 -22.77 10.65
C TRP A 141 -0.28 -23.50 11.96
N GLU A 142 0.98 -23.58 12.38
CA GLU A 142 1.35 -24.03 13.72
C GLU A 142 0.77 -23.08 14.79
N ARG A 143 0.91 -21.77 14.57
CA ARG A 143 0.36 -20.78 15.49
C ARG A 143 -1.16 -20.91 15.63
N LEU A 144 -1.85 -21.14 14.51
CA LEU A 144 -3.29 -21.34 14.46
C LEU A 144 -3.72 -22.64 15.18
N ALA A 145 -2.97 -23.72 15.01
CA ALA A 145 -3.18 -25.00 15.69
C ALA A 145 -3.08 -24.87 17.22
N ARG A 146 -2.17 -24.03 17.72
CA ARG A 146 -2.03 -23.74 19.16
C ARG A 146 -3.22 -22.94 19.72
N GLU A 147 -3.83 -22.07 18.92
CA GLU A 147 -4.95 -21.23 19.35
C GLU A 147 -6.31 -21.91 19.23
N SER A 148 -6.47 -22.90 18.36
CA SER A 148 -7.74 -23.56 18.08
C SER A 148 -7.60 -25.08 18.06
N PRO A 149 -8.17 -25.80 19.05
CA PRO A 149 -8.17 -27.27 19.06
C PRO A 149 -8.77 -27.89 17.79
N LEU A 150 -9.72 -27.22 17.14
CA LEU A 150 -10.30 -27.66 15.86
C LEU A 150 -9.24 -27.82 14.76
N LEU A 151 -8.20 -26.98 14.79
CA LEU A 151 -7.15 -26.92 13.76
C LEU A 151 -5.82 -27.50 14.25
N ALA A 152 -5.83 -28.27 15.34
CA ALA A 152 -4.63 -28.83 15.97
C ALA A 152 -3.79 -29.69 15.01
N GLU A 153 -4.43 -30.34 14.03
CA GLU A 153 -3.77 -31.15 12.99
C GLU A 153 -2.70 -30.34 12.22
N LEU A 154 -2.92 -29.04 12.01
CA LEU A 154 -1.99 -28.19 11.27
C LEU A 154 -0.62 -28.02 11.97
N GLY A 155 -0.55 -28.25 13.28
CA GLY A 155 0.69 -28.19 14.05
C GLY A 155 1.58 -29.41 13.91
N LEU A 156 1.15 -30.44 13.17
CA LEU A 156 1.92 -31.67 12.96
C LEU A 156 2.84 -31.59 11.74
N PHE A 157 2.65 -30.61 10.86
CA PHE A 157 3.41 -30.47 9.63
C PHE A 157 4.73 -29.71 9.85
N PRO A 158 5.80 -30.03 9.10
CA PRO A 158 7.06 -29.28 9.16
C PRO A 158 6.86 -27.80 8.85
N ILE A 159 7.57 -26.93 9.56
CA ILE A 159 7.49 -25.48 9.36
C ILE A 159 8.55 -25.05 8.37
N VAL A 160 8.15 -24.31 7.35
CA VAL A 160 9.06 -23.65 6.40
C VAL A 160 8.77 -22.16 6.45
N GLU A 161 9.74 -21.39 6.91
CA GLU A 161 9.66 -19.93 6.84
C GLU A 161 9.75 -19.52 5.37
N PRO A 162 8.81 -18.72 4.85
CA PRO A 162 8.91 -18.25 3.48
C PRO A 162 10.14 -17.37 3.34
N GLU A 163 10.88 -17.53 2.24
CA GLU A 163 11.84 -16.51 1.82
C GLU A 163 11.06 -15.21 1.62
N SER A 164 11.45 -14.16 2.37
CA SER A 164 10.85 -12.84 2.20
C SER A 164 11.24 -12.32 0.82
N SER A 165 10.34 -12.44 -0.15
CA SER A 165 10.54 -11.85 -1.48
C SER A 165 10.24 -10.35 -1.40
N PHE A 166 11.28 -9.54 -1.28
CA PHE A 166 11.18 -8.09 -1.44
C PHE A 166 11.22 -7.71 -2.92
N GLY A 167 10.76 -6.50 -3.23
CA GLY A 167 10.93 -5.95 -4.57
C GLY A 167 12.39 -5.68 -4.89
N GLU A 168 12.70 -5.52 -6.18
CA GLU A 168 14.02 -5.07 -6.60
C GLU A 168 14.23 -3.60 -6.23
N ARG A 169 15.44 -3.29 -5.74
CA ARG A 169 15.78 -1.95 -5.24
C ARG A 169 15.81 -0.91 -6.35
N ASP A 170 16.57 -1.15 -7.42
CA ASP A 170 16.79 -0.17 -8.49
C ASP A 170 15.49 0.24 -9.21
N PRO A 171 14.58 -0.68 -9.60
CA PRO A 171 13.32 -0.29 -10.21
C PRO A 171 12.42 0.51 -9.26
N TRP A 172 12.49 0.24 -7.96
CA TRP A 172 11.72 0.96 -6.96
C TRP A 172 12.23 2.39 -6.75
N ILE A 173 13.55 2.57 -6.67
CA ILE A 173 14.19 3.90 -6.61
C ILE A 173 13.93 4.67 -7.90
N PHE A 174 14.14 4.07 -9.07
CA PHE A 174 13.87 4.71 -10.35
C PHE A 174 12.39 5.12 -10.48
N GLY A 175 11.47 4.25 -10.07
CA GLY A 175 10.04 4.54 -10.07
C GLY A 175 9.62 5.69 -9.14
N SER A 176 10.48 6.13 -8.23
CA SER A 176 10.22 7.27 -7.33
C SER A 176 10.56 8.64 -7.95
N ARG A 177 11.22 8.67 -9.12
CA ARG A 177 11.50 9.89 -9.90
C ARG A 177 10.23 10.43 -10.56
N ILE A 178 9.33 10.94 -9.73
CA ILE A 178 8.01 11.44 -10.11
C ILE A 178 7.75 12.84 -9.55
N ASP A 179 6.79 13.55 -10.15
CA ASP A 179 6.18 14.70 -9.49
C ASP A 179 5.30 14.23 -8.32
N TYR A 180 5.64 14.59 -7.08
CA TYR A 180 4.88 14.23 -5.88
C TYR A 180 3.46 14.83 -5.83
N SER A 181 3.13 15.76 -6.72
CA SER A 181 1.79 16.31 -6.93
C SER A 181 0.97 15.50 -7.95
N ASP A 182 1.59 14.64 -8.75
CA ASP A 182 0.90 13.75 -9.69
C ASP A 182 0.35 12.51 -8.96
N ASN A 183 -0.99 12.46 -8.88
CA ASN A 183 -1.71 11.38 -8.22
C ASN A 183 -1.50 10.02 -8.90
N GLU A 184 -1.41 9.99 -10.22
CA GLU A 184 -1.32 8.74 -10.98
C GLU A 184 0.06 8.13 -10.81
N SER A 185 1.12 8.93 -10.97
CA SER A 185 2.50 8.48 -10.79
C SER A 185 2.76 8.03 -9.36
N LEU A 186 2.33 8.80 -8.35
CA LEU A 186 2.50 8.42 -6.95
C LEU A 186 1.76 7.12 -6.63
N ARG A 187 0.54 6.96 -7.15
CA ARG A 187 -0.23 5.72 -6.96
C ARG A 187 0.43 4.53 -7.66
N SER A 188 0.98 4.72 -8.86
CA SER A 188 1.72 3.68 -9.58
C SER A 188 2.91 3.21 -8.75
N TRP A 189 3.72 4.15 -8.25
CA TRP A 189 4.88 3.87 -7.42
C TRP A 189 4.54 3.15 -6.10
N LEU A 190 3.49 3.59 -5.39
CA LEU A 190 3.03 2.93 -4.15
C LEU A 190 2.55 1.48 -4.37
N ASN A 191 2.24 1.07 -5.60
CA ASN A 191 1.87 -0.31 -5.94
C ASN A 191 3.08 -1.18 -6.34
N LEU A 192 4.28 -0.60 -6.51
CA LEU A 192 5.49 -1.39 -6.67
C LEU A 192 5.81 -2.15 -5.38
N ALA A 193 6.40 -3.34 -5.51
CA ALA A 193 6.90 -4.07 -4.36
C ALA A 193 8.08 -3.30 -3.75
N ALA A 194 7.98 -2.95 -2.47
CA ALA A 194 9.07 -2.27 -1.77
C ALA A 194 10.27 -3.22 -1.58
N PRO A 195 11.52 -2.73 -1.65
CA PRO A 195 12.73 -3.53 -1.44
C PRO A 195 13.02 -3.81 0.04
N PHE A 196 12.07 -3.53 0.93
CA PHE A 196 12.19 -3.69 2.37
C PHE A 196 10.87 -4.18 2.98
N LYS A 197 10.97 -4.70 4.20
CA LYS A 197 9.79 -5.19 4.94
C LYS A 197 8.96 -4.04 5.47
N LEU A 198 7.67 -4.03 5.11
CA LEU A 198 6.67 -3.14 5.68
C LEU A 198 5.81 -3.90 6.70
N SER A 199 5.61 -3.28 7.86
CA SER A 199 4.68 -3.78 8.87
C SER A 199 3.21 -3.64 8.44
N ALA A 200 2.32 -4.41 9.05
CA ALA A 200 0.89 -4.32 8.76
C ALA A 200 0.29 -2.93 9.04
N SER A 201 0.81 -2.18 10.02
CA SER A 201 0.39 -0.80 10.26
C SER A 201 0.81 0.13 9.13
N GLN A 202 2.05 0.03 8.66
CA GLN A 202 2.57 0.79 7.52
C GLN A 202 1.76 0.51 6.25
N LEU A 203 1.56 -0.77 5.89
CA LEU A 203 0.80 -1.17 4.71
C LEU A 203 -0.65 -0.68 4.75
N LYS A 204 -1.29 -0.69 5.93
CA LYS A 204 -2.65 -0.17 6.09
C LYS A 204 -2.72 1.32 5.81
N VAL A 205 -1.73 2.11 6.23
CA VAL A 205 -1.66 3.54 5.94
C VAL A 205 -1.39 3.79 4.47
N ILE A 206 -0.45 3.05 3.85
CA ILE A 206 -0.17 3.13 2.41
C ILE A 206 -1.45 2.84 1.60
N GLN A 207 -2.18 1.76 1.91
CA GLN A 207 -3.46 1.45 1.25
C GLN A 207 -4.54 2.51 1.46
N LYS A 208 -4.51 3.22 2.59
CA LYS A 208 -5.43 4.32 2.87
C LYS A 208 -5.12 5.51 1.96
N ILE A 209 -3.84 5.86 1.82
CA ILE A 209 -3.35 6.92 0.93
C ILE A 209 -3.62 6.55 -0.54
N GLU A 210 -3.31 5.32 -0.95
CA GLU A 210 -3.55 4.80 -2.31
C GLU A 210 -5.03 4.88 -2.72
N LYS A 211 -5.96 4.61 -1.80
CA LYS A 211 -7.39 4.78 -2.04
C LYS A 211 -7.82 6.24 -2.13
N ASP A 212 -7.19 7.12 -1.35
CA ASP A 212 -7.47 8.55 -1.34
C ASP A 212 -7.03 9.22 -2.65
N LEU A 213 -5.93 8.75 -3.23
CA LEU A 213 -5.40 9.16 -4.54
C LEU A 213 -6.35 8.89 -5.72
N ARG A 214 -7.32 7.97 -5.59
CA ARG A 214 -8.29 7.65 -6.68
C ARG A 214 -9.36 8.71 -6.90
N LYS A 215 -9.47 9.70 -6.01
CA LYS A 215 -10.53 10.72 -6.01
C LYS A 215 -9.88 12.09 -5.92
N ASN A 216 -10.44 12.96 -5.08
CA ASN A 216 -9.81 14.20 -4.68
C ASN A 216 -9.04 13.95 -3.36
N PRO A 217 -7.70 13.81 -3.41
CA PRO A 217 -6.92 13.42 -2.25
C PRO A 217 -6.91 14.52 -1.19
N ARG A 218 -7.13 14.13 0.06
CA ARG A 218 -7.12 14.99 1.23
C ARG A 218 -5.70 15.05 1.81
N ARG A 219 -4.76 15.55 1.00
CA ARG A 219 -3.31 15.60 1.29
C ARG A 219 -2.99 16.15 2.68
N LYS A 220 -3.71 17.18 3.13
CA LYS A 220 -3.59 17.78 4.48
C LYS A 220 -3.82 16.82 5.65
N LEU A 221 -4.52 15.69 5.43
CA LEU A 221 -4.76 14.67 6.45
C LEU A 221 -3.70 13.57 6.44
N TRP A 222 -2.79 13.54 5.46
CA TRP A 222 -1.89 12.41 5.28
C TRP A 222 -0.83 12.36 6.37
N GLU A 223 -0.31 13.49 6.83
CA GLU A 223 0.64 13.52 7.95
C GLU A 223 0.04 12.89 9.22
N ASP A 224 -1.22 13.23 9.54
CA ASP A 224 -1.96 12.61 10.65
C ASP A 224 -2.14 11.09 10.44
N TRP A 225 -2.32 10.63 9.20
CA TRP A 225 -2.48 9.21 8.90
C TRP A 225 -1.15 8.46 8.97
N MET A 226 -0.07 9.13 8.59
CA MET A 226 1.30 8.61 8.67
C MET A 226 1.71 8.44 10.13
N SER A 227 1.28 9.31 11.04
CA SER A 227 1.66 9.21 12.45
C SER A 227 1.01 8.02 13.18
N PRO A 228 1.78 7.17 13.90
CA PRO A 228 3.25 7.10 13.98
C PRO A 228 3.86 6.09 12.98
N SER A 229 3.05 5.44 12.15
CA SER A 229 3.44 4.24 11.39
C SER A 229 4.44 4.49 10.26
N LEU A 230 4.37 5.64 9.59
CA LEU A 230 5.23 6.02 8.46
C LEU A 230 6.07 7.26 8.79
N ILE A 231 6.51 7.38 10.05
CA ILE A 231 7.37 8.47 10.52
C ILE A 231 8.62 7.88 11.16
N GLY A 232 9.78 8.47 10.88
CA GLY A 232 11.08 8.01 11.40
C GLY A 232 11.46 6.65 10.84
N LEU A 233 11.23 6.44 9.54
CA LEU A 233 11.65 5.22 8.85
C LEU A 233 13.18 5.18 8.70
N GLU A 234 13.73 4.02 8.37
CA GLU A 234 15.19 3.80 8.24
C GLU A 234 15.53 3.21 6.85
N GLY A 235 16.76 3.44 6.39
CA GLY A 235 17.24 2.96 5.09
C GLY A 235 16.43 3.52 3.92
N ASP A 236 16.16 2.69 2.90
CA ASP A 236 15.41 3.11 1.71
C ASP A 236 13.95 3.51 2.03
N ALA A 237 13.42 3.08 3.18
CA ALA A 237 12.07 3.44 3.60
C ALA A 237 11.93 4.94 3.94
N VAL A 238 13.04 5.65 4.21
CA VAL A 238 13.04 7.11 4.41
C VAL A 238 12.55 7.83 3.15
N LEU A 239 12.87 7.31 1.95
CA LEU A 239 12.38 7.87 0.69
C LEU A 239 10.85 7.82 0.58
N LEU A 240 10.23 6.73 1.06
CA LEU A 240 8.78 6.61 1.17
C LEU A 240 8.18 7.64 2.12
N GLU A 241 8.79 7.87 3.27
CA GLU A 241 8.35 8.91 4.20
C GLU A 241 8.47 10.31 3.56
N GLY A 242 9.64 10.65 3.04
CA GLY A 242 9.92 11.97 2.46
C GLY A 242 9.00 12.30 1.29
N LEU A 243 8.78 11.36 0.36
CA LEU A 243 7.89 11.57 -0.78
C LEU A 243 6.43 11.75 -0.34
N LEU A 244 5.95 10.95 0.61
CA LEU A 244 4.59 11.09 1.13
C LEU A 244 4.37 12.39 1.90
N LEU A 245 5.37 12.85 2.66
CA LEU A 245 5.34 14.15 3.33
C LEU A 245 5.35 15.30 2.32
N ALA A 246 6.17 15.23 1.26
CA ALA A 246 6.18 16.21 0.18
C ALA A 246 4.81 16.27 -0.52
N SER A 247 4.24 15.12 -0.83
CA SER A 247 2.87 15.00 -1.35
C SER A 247 1.81 15.55 -0.39
N ALA A 248 2.05 15.48 0.92
CA ALA A 248 1.16 16.03 1.95
C ALA A 248 1.29 17.55 2.12
N GLN A 249 2.29 18.18 1.48
CA GLN A 249 2.70 19.58 1.70
C GLN A 249 3.11 19.82 3.16
N SER A 250 3.86 18.88 3.74
CA SER A 250 4.39 18.98 5.09
C SER A 250 5.76 19.66 5.08
N ASP A 251 5.95 20.64 5.96
CA ASP A 251 7.24 21.35 6.17
C ASP A 251 8.38 20.40 6.58
N ARG A 252 8.04 19.19 7.07
CA ARG A 252 9.02 18.17 7.47
C ARG A 252 9.63 17.43 6.29
N ALA A 253 9.03 17.51 5.10
CA ALA A 253 9.44 16.74 3.93
C ALA A 253 10.91 16.97 3.57
N ARG A 254 11.34 18.24 3.51
CA ARG A 254 12.72 18.61 3.18
C ARG A 254 13.72 17.99 4.15
N GLY A 255 13.51 18.17 5.46
CA GLY A 255 14.42 17.63 6.47
C GLY A 255 14.53 16.10 6.46
N VAL A 256 13.44 15.39 6.12
CA VAL A 256 13.48 13.93 5.95
C VAL A 256 14.26 13.56 4.69
N LEU A 257 14.02 14.22 3.56
CA LEU A 257 14.73 13.95 2.30
C LEU A 257 16.23 14.27 2.40
N GLU A 258 16.61 15.35 3.08
CA GLU A 258 18.01 15.72 3.31
C GLU A 258 18.77 14.70 4.17
N SER A 259 18.06 13.93 4.99
CA SER A 259 18.67 12.87 5.82
C SER A 259 18.98 11.59 5.04
N ILE A 260 18.55 11.49 3.78
CA ILE A 260 18.74 10.30 2.95
C ILE A 260 20.16 10.25 2.39
N GLU A 261 20.86 9.16 2.69
CA GLU A 261 22.19 8.86 2.17
C GLU A 261 22.16 7.64 1.22
N GLY A 262 23.26 7.42 0.48
CA GLY A 262 23.42 6.27 -0.41
C GLY A 262 22.69 6.41 -1.75
N GLU A 263 22.22 5.30 -2.32
CA GLU A 263 21.64 5.28 -3.68
C GLU A 263 20.35 6.11 -3.83
N CYS A 264 19.59 6.29 -2.74
CA CYS A 264 18.40 7.14 -2.76
C CYS A 264 18.71 8.65 -2.71
N SER A 265 19.96 9.05 -2.41
CA SER A 265 20.29 10.45 -2.12
C SER A 265 20.11 11.37 -3.32
N GLU A 266 20.36 10.87 -4.54
CA GLU A 266 20.20 11.66 -5.76
C GLU A 266 18.73 12.06 -5.96
N VAL A 267 17.82 11.08 -5.90
CA VAL A 267 16.38 11.33 -6.03
C VAL A 267 15.88 12.21 -4.89
N ALA A 268 16.36 11.99 -3.66
CA ALA A 268 15.99 12.80 -2.51
C ALA A 268 16.38 14.28 -2.67
N ARG A 269 17.59 14.55 -3.15
CA ARG A 269 18.07 15.90 -3.47
C ARG A 269 17.22 16.55 -4.55
N ASP A 270 16.86 15.81 -5.59
CA ASP A 270 16.05 16.32 -6.70
C ASP A 270 14.62 16.65 -6.26
N LEU A 271 14.02 15.80 -5.42
CA LEU A 271 12.76 16.10 -4.75
C LEU A 271 12.87 17.36 -3.87
N GLY A 272 13.97 17.53 -3.15
CA GLY A 272 14.27 18.73 -2.37
C GLY A 272 14.30 20.00 -3.23
N ILE A 273 14.95 19.94 -4.40
CA ILE A 273 14.96 21.05 -5.38
C ILE A 273 13.54 21.37 -5.85
N LEU A 274 12.74 20.35 -6.19
CA LEU A 274 11.35 20.56 -6.61
C LEU A 274 10.50 21.21 -5.50
N ILE A 275 10.72 20.84 -4.24
CA ILE A 275 10.06 21.48 -3.08
C ILE A 275 10.50 22.94 -2.97
N SER A 276 11.80 23.25 -3.04
CA SER A 276 12.31 24.63 -2.95
C SER A 276 11.76 25.53 -4.04
N LEU A 277 11.69 25.03 -5.28
CA LEU A 277 11.10 25.76 -6.41
C LEU A 277 9.65 26.16 -6.14
N ARG A 278 8.83 25.20 -5.65
CA ARG A 278 7.40 25.38 -5.37
C ARG A 278 7.11 26.24 -4.15
N GLU A 279 8.02 26.25 -3.18
CA GLU A 279 7.92 27.09 -1.98
C GLU A 279 8.45 28.51 -2.20
N GLY A 280 9.06 28.79 -3.35
CA GLY A 280 9.60 30.11 -3.66
C GLY A 280 10.98 30.36 -3.03
N GLU A 281 11.69 29.30 -2.63
CA GLU A 281 13.05 29.43 -2.09
C GLU A 281 14.08 29.68 -3.19
N ASP A 282 15.18 30.34 -2.84
CA ASP A 282 16.29 30.54 -3.77
C ASP A 282 16.98 29.21 -4.09
N CYS A 283 17.18 28.95 -5.38
CA CYS A 283 17.97 27.82 -5.85
C CYS A 283 18.77 28.22 -7.09
N ASP A 284 19.82 27.45 -7.39
CA ASP A 284 20.57 27.63 -8.63
C ASP A 284 19.71 27.22 -9.83
N TRP A 285 19.26 28.21 -10.58
CA TRP A 285 18.40 28.03 -11.75
C TRP A 285 19.01 27.12 -12.81
N SER A 286 20.34 27.17 -13.00
CA SER A 286 21.03 26.34 -14.00
C SER A 286 20.89 24.84 -13.67
N LEU A 287 20.94 24.48 -12.38
CA LEU A 287 20.73 23.10 -11.90
C LEU A 287 19.30 22.58 -12.12
N THR A 288 18.38 23.46 -12.52
CA THR A 288 16.98 23.10 -12.83
C THR A 288 16.79 22.87 -14.32
N VAL A 289 17.22 23.81 -15.16
CA VAL A 289 16.92 23.79 -16.60
C VAL A 289 17.89 22.93 -17.42
N GLU A 290 19.14 22.76 -17.00
CA GLU A 290 20.16 22.00 -17.74
C GLU A 290 20.09 20.48 -17.54
N ARG A 291 19.05 19.99 -16.85
CA ARG A 291 18.84 18.56 -16.60
C ARG A 291 18.65 17.80 -17.91
N LYS A 292 19.38 16.70 -18.09
CA LYS A 292 19.33 15.90 -19.34
C LYS A 292 18.37 14.73 -19.27
N GLU A 293 17.91 14.39 -18.08
CA GLU A 293 17.05 13.24 -17.85
C GLU A 293 15.60 13.59 -18.20
N GLU A 294 14.90 12.67 -18.85
CA GLU A 294 13.51 12.83 -19.32
C GLU A 294 12.49 12.18 -18.38
N ASP A 295 12.88 11.88 -17.14
CA ASP A 295 11.94 11.38 -16.15
C ASP A 295 10.98 12.47 -15.65
N LYS A 296 9.86 12.03 -15.04
CA LYS A 296 8.78 12.92 -14.62
C LYS A 296 9.20 13.92 -13.55
N LEU A 297 10.17 13.57 -12.68
CA LEU A 297 10.69 14.48 -11.68
C LEU A 297 11.54 15.58 -12.35
N CYS A 298 12.42 15.21 -13.28
CA CYS A 298 13.22 16.16 -14.04
C CYS A 298 12.35 17.11 -14.87
N SER A 299 11.32 16.60 -15.56
CA SER A 299 10.35 17.46 -16.25
C SER A 299 9.66 18.43 -15.30
N ALA A 300 9.23 17.97 -14.11
CA ALA A 300 8.59 18.84 -13.12
C ALA A 300 9.56 19.93 -12.61
N ILE A 301 10.83 19.58 -12.35
CA ILE A 301 11.86 20.54 -11.92
C ILE A 301 12.10 21.58 -13.02
N LYS A 302 12.23 21.17 -14.28
CA LYS A 302 12.39 22.10 -15.41
C LYS A 302 11.21 23.05 -15.52
N ILE A 303 9.98 22.52 -15.46
CA ILE A 303 8.77 23.34 -15.52
C ILE A 303 8.75 24.36 -14.39
N GLU A 304 8.93 23.95 -13.13
CA GLU A 304 8.90 24.89 -12.00
C GLU A 304 10.09 25.87 -12.04
N GLY A 305 11.25 25.46 -12.56
CA GLY A 305 12.42 26.33 -12.78
C GLY A 305 12.15 27.45 -13.78
N TRP A 306 11.50 27.14 -14.91
CA TRP A 306 11.06 28.13 -15.90
C TRP A 306 9.90 29.01 -15.41
N LEU A 307 9.18 28.61 -14.36
CA LEU A 307 8.16 29.47 -13.75
C LEU A 307 8.75 30.46 -12.73
N ARG A 308 9.95 30.19 -12.20
CA ARG A 308 10.68 31.06 -11.28
C ARG A 308 11.47 32.13 -12.03
N VAL A 309 10.73 33.08 -12.61
CA VAL A 309 11.27 34.22 -13.37
C VAL A 309 12.20 35.11 -12.54
N ASP A 310 12.08 35.06 -11.21
CA ASP A 310 12.94 35.74 -10.25
C ASP A 310 14.36 35.19 -10.20
N LEU A 311 14.57 33.94 -10.64
CA LEU A 311 15.86 33.27 -10.65
C LEU A 311 16.60 33.37 -12.00
N TYR A 312 16.02 34.05 -12.99
CA TYR A 312 16.63 34.16 -14.30
C TYR A 312 17.96 34.93 -14.23
N PRO A 313 19.02 34.42 -14.89
CA PRO A 313 20.26 35.17 -15.02
C PRO A 313 20.02 36.40 -15.93
N MET A 314 20.98 37.33 -15.93
CA MET A 314 20.86 38.55 -16.76
C MET A 314 20.77 38.22 -18.26
N GLU A 315 21.47 37.17 -18.70
CA GLU A 315 21.50 36.72 -20.09
C GLU A 315 21.20 35.21 -20.13
N ILE A 316 20.31 34.81 -21.04
CA ILE A 316 19.96 33.42 -21.31
C ILE A 316 20.15 33.18 -22.81
N ALA A 317 20.78 32.07 -23.17
CA ALA A 317 20.93 31.69 -24.57
C ALA A 317 19.56 31.54 -25.24
N HIS A 318 19.39 32.12 -26.43
CA HIS A 318 18.11 32.10 -27.16
C HIS A 318 17.56 30.68 -27.38
N GLU A 319 18.43 29.72 -27.74
CA GLU A 319 18.05 28.31 -27.90
C GLU A 319 17.42 27.73 -26.62
N LEU A 320 18.02 28.04 -25.46
CA LEU A 320 17.53 27.59 -24.16
C LEU A 320 16.20 28.25 -23.79
N VAL A 321 16.01 29.52 -24.15
CA VAL A 321 14.73 30.24 -23.96
C VAL A 321 13.61 29.58 -24.76
N MET A 322 13.87 29.25 -26.03
CA MET A 322 12.88 28.60 -26.89
C MET A 322 12.56 27.17 -26.40
N GLU A 323 13.56 26.42 -25.92
CA GLU A 323 13.34 25.13 -25.25
C GLU A 323 12.42 25.29 -24.02
N GLY A 324 12.70 26.29 -23.18
CA GLY A 324 11.89 26.58 -22.00
C GLY A 324 10.44 26.92 -22.31
N VAL A 325 10.21 27.72 -23.35
CA VAL A 325 8.86 28.03 -23.83
C VAL A 325 8.12 26.76 -24.26
N SER A 326 8.76 25.91 -25.07
CA SER A 326 8.17 24.63 -25.51
C SER A 326 7.80 23.74 -24.31
N ILE A 327 8.70 23.61 -23.33
CA ILE A 327 8.47 22.83 -22.10
C ILE A 327 7.21 23.33 -21.35
N ILE A 328 7.06 24.64 -21.20
CA ILE A 328 5.93 25.22 -20.47
C ILE A 328 4.62 25.01 -21.26
N GLU A 329 4.62 25.25 -22.57
CA GLU A 329 3.45 25.08 -23.43
C GLU A 329 2.99 23.61 -23.47
N GLU A 330 3.92 22.66 -23.63
CA GLU A 330 3.65 21.23 -23.62
C GLU A 330 3.08 20.74 -22.27
N SER A 331 3.47 21.39 -21.17
CA SER A 331 2.92 21.11 -19.84
C SER A 331 1.48 21.63 -19.64
N GLY A 332 0.96 22.41 -20.60
CA GLY A 332 -0.35 23.06 -20.51
C GLY A 332 -0.39 24.24 -19.53
N ARG A 333 0.78 24.74 -19.08
CA ARG A 333 0.89 25.94 -18.25
C ARG A 333 1.06 27.18 -19.13
N SER A 334 0.74 28.34 -18.56
CA SER A 334 0.93 29.62 -19.26
C SER A 334 2.39 30.05 -19.18
N VAL A 335 2.97 30.40 -20.33
CA VAL A 335 4.31 30.98 -20.44
C VAL A 335 4.36 32.28 -19.63
N PRO A 336 5.26 32.42 -18.65
CA PRO A 336 5.39 33.66 -17.88
C PRO A 336 5.73 34.84 -18.79
N SER A 337 5.15 36.02 -18.54
CA SER A 337 5.38 37.20 -19.37
C SER A 337 6.86 37.54 -19.53
N ARG A 338 7.66 37.41 -18.46
CA ARG A 338 9.11 37.65 -18.54
C ARG A 338 9.80 36.71 -19.52
N LEU A 339 9.42 35.43 -19.54
CA LEU A 339 9.96 34.45 -20.48
C LEU A 339 9.53 34.77 -21.92
N ALA A 340 8.25 35.09 -22.11
CA ALA A 340 7.72 35.48 -23.42
C ALA A 340 8.42 36.72 -24.00
N TRP A 341 8.73 37.71 -23.16
CA TRP A 341 9.52 38.89 -23.57
C TRP A 341 10.93 38.53 -24.00
N ILE A 342 11.66 37.71 -23.23
CA ILE A 342 13.01 37.27 -23.60
C ILE A 342 12.99 36.45 -24.90
N ALA A 343 11.98 35.61 -25.09
CA ALA A 343 11.81 34.83 -26.32
C ALA A 343 11.56 35.75 -27.52
N SER A 344 10.67 36.74 -27.38
CA SER A 344 10.36 37.72 -28.41
C SER A 344 11.57 38.58 -28.78
N GLU A 345 12.34 39.05 -27.79
CA GLU A 345 13.58 39.80 -28.02
C GLU A 345 14.58 38.99 -28.86
N GLY A 346 14.82 37.72 -28.50
CA GLY A 346 15.72 36.86 -29.28
C GLY A 346 15.21 36.52 -30.69
N LEU A 347 13.88 36.43 -30.88
CA LEU A 347 13.27 36.24 -32.21
C LEU A 347 13.40 37.49 -33.09
N VAL A 348 13.30 38.68 -32.49
CA VAL A 348 13.53 39.95 -33.18
C VAL A 348 15.00 40.07 -33.63
N GLU A 349 15.95 39.70 -32.77
CA GLU A 349 17.37 39.71 -33.10
C GLU A 349 17.74 38.71 -34.21
N SER A 350 17.03 37.59 -34.29
CA SER A 350 17.19 36.59 -35.37
C SER A 350 16.37 36.89 -36.64
N GLY A 351 15.52 37.93 -36.62
CA GLY A 351 14.77 38.42 -37.78
C GLY A 351 13.40 37.75 -38.00
N ASP A 352 12.90 36.96 -37.05
CA ASP A 352 11.56 36.34 -37.10
C ASP A 352 10.51 37.18 -36.37
N PHE A 353 10.16 38.31 -36.97
CA PHE A 353 9.22 39.28 -36.41
C PHE A 353 7.78 38.75 -36.26
N SER A 354 7.37 37.80 -37.12
CA SER A 354 6.03 37.22 -37.07
C SER A 354 5.83 36.35 -35.83
N THR A 355 6.81 35.50 -35.52
CA THR A 355 6.75 34.61 -34.36
C THR A 355 6.96 35.41 -33.08
N ALA A 356 7.80 36.46 -33.11
CA ALA A 356 8.02 37.36 -31.98
C ALA A 356 6.74 38.07 -31.51
N LEU A 357 5.86 38.48 -32.44
CA LEU A 357 4.62 39.18 -32.11
C LEU A 357 3.63 38.29 -31.35
N ASN A 358 3.53 37.02 -31.73
CA ASN A 358 2.61 36.06 -31.12
C ASN A 358 2.88 35.87 -29.62
N TYR A 359 4.13 35.96 -29.18
CA TYR A 359 4.49 35.83 -27.76
C TYR A 359 4.11 37.05 -26.90
N ILE A 360 3.92 38.23 -27.50
CA ILE A 360 3.58 39.46 -26.76
C ILE A 360 2.06 39.70 -26.77
N GLU A 361 1.37 39.33 -27.85
CA GLU A 361 -0.05 39.65 -28.03
C GLU A 361 -1.02 38.68 -27.32
N GLY A 362 -0.55 37.46 -26.98
CA GLY A 362 -1.30 36.47 -26.19
C GLY A 362 -2.20 35.57 -27.02
#